data_AF-A0A7X6XU51-F1
#
_entry.id   AF-A0A7X6XU51-F1
#
_cell.length_a   1.000
_cell.length_b   1.000
_cell.length_c   1.000
_cell.angle_alpha   90.00
_cell.angle_beta   90.00
_cell.angle_gamma   90.00
#
_symmetry.space_group_name_H-M   'P 1'
#
loop_
_entity.id
_entity.type
_entity.pdbx_description
1 polymer ?
#
loop_
_entity_poly.entity_id
_entity_poly.type
_entity_poly.pdbx_seq_one_letter_code
_entity_poly.pdbx_strand_id
1 'polypeptide(L)'
;MRNKTVIKSVIQQSIAQKVGLEPGWEIITINGQKIKDFLHYRYLITDENIDLEVAVGGGLIKQYSISKDFDEPLGIEFEDPLMDNVIRCKNKCIFCFVDQMPKKLRHSLYVKDDDYRLSFASGTYITLTNLSDEDFNRIVSMHMSPLYVSVHSTIPTVRTMMLQNPNSGCIMEKMDYLRKHDIFMHCQVVLCPGINDGEILNQTIKDLMSLCPNVLSIAIVPVGLTVYRQNLYPLRPFTQNEARLVIDQIHKFQRFCSDKLGSRLVFAADELYIRAGLKIPSYEAYEDFYQLENGVGMVALLKKEIEDNIKRLPSGLLTKRKISIATGISAGEFLEKFLSPLKNSVHLDFEIYPIKNNFFGDLVTVAGLITGRDLIDQLSGKGLGEELLIPEVMLKEGELFLDDCSVDDVRRTLGVFVTVVRVDGKDLLEKMIGVNMEA
;
A
#
# COMPACT_ATOMS: atom_id res chain seq x y z
N MET A 1 29.22 -12.76 7.19
CA MET A 1 27.83 -12.33 7.43
C MET A 1 27.85 -10.81 7.44
N ARG A 2 26.94 -10.13 6.74
CA ARG A 2 26.80 -8.67 6.90
C ARG A 2 26.26 -8.42 8.30
N ASN A 3 26.90 -7.54 9.06
CA ASN A 3 26.40 -7.12 10.36
C ASN A 3 25.15 -6.27 10.11
N LYS A 4 24.01 -6.66 10.70
CA LYS A 4 22.69 -6.10 10.36
C LYS A 4 22.26 -4.96 11.31
N THR A 5 23.08 -4.66 12.31
CA THR A 5 22.83 -3.66 13.35
C THR A 5 23.87 -2.54 13.33
N VAL A 6 24.39 -2.24 12.13
CA VAL A 6 25.35 -1.16 11.90
C VAL A 6 24.63 0.17 11.79
N ILE A 7 25.13 1.17 12.51
CA ILE A 7 24.61 2.53 12.52
C ILE A 7 24.96 3.21 11.20
N LYS A 8 23.95 3.58 10.41
CA LYS A 8 24.10 4.39 9.20
C LYS A 8 24.25 5.87 9.52
N SER A 9 23.40 6.37 10.40
CA SER A 9 23.34 7.78 10.77
C SER A 9 22.82 7.97 12.19
N VAL A 10 23.12 9.11 12.78
CA VAL A 10 22.62 9.52 14.09
C VAL A 10 21.91 10.86 13.95
N ILE A 11 20.67 10.91 14.42
CA ILE A 11 19.80 12.09 14.30
C ILE A 11 20.37 13.23 15.16
N GLN A 12 20.34 14.46 14.64
CA GLN A 12 20.78 15.63 15.41
C GLN A 12 19.90 15.84 16.65
N GLN A 13 20.54 16.27 17.74
CA GLN A 13 19.92 16.50 19.05
C GLN A 13 19.34 15.26 19.73
N SER A 14 19.59 14.06 19.18
CA SER A 14 19.14 12.79 19.74
C SER A 14 19.97 12.34 20.95
N ILE A 15 19.43 11.37 21.70
CA ILE A 15 20.15 10.69 22.78
C ILE A 15 21.45 10.07 22.25
N ALA A 16 21.38 9.36 21.12
CA ALA A 16 22.53 8.72 20.49
C ALA A 16 23.66 9.71 20.19
N GLN A 17 23.33 10.93 19.76
CA GLN A 17 24.33 11.98 19.57
C GLN A 17 24.93 12.44 20.91
N LYS A 18 24.10 12.65 21.94
CA LYS A 18 24.54 13.11 23.27
C LYS A 18 25.49 12.11 23.93
N VAL A 19 25.27 10.81 23.74
CA VAL A 19 26.14 9.75 24.29
C VAL A 19 27.36 9.45 23.39
N GLY A 20 27.43 10.06 22.20
CA GLY A 20 28.56 9.96 21.29
C GLY A 20 28.59 8.67 20.46
N LEU A 21 27.44 8.12 20.09
CA LEU A 21 27.36 7.07 19.07
C LEU A 21 27.72 7.63 17.69
N GLU A 22 28.47 6.86 16.91
CA GLU A 22 28.93 7.28 15.58
C GLU A 22 28.47 6.31 14.47
N PRO A 23 28.27 6.83 13.24
CA PRO A 23 28.07 5.99 12.06
C PRO A 23 29.20 4.96 11.87
N GLY A 24 28.84 3.77 11.41
CA GLY A 24 29.73 2.64 11.18
C GLY A 24 29.96 1.75 12.41
N TRP A 25 29.48 2.14 13.60
CA TRP A 25 29.52 1.28 14.78
C TRP A 25 28.36 0.26 14.77
N GLU A 26 28.55 -0.88 15.43
CA GLU A 26 27.55 -1.96 15.47
C GLU A 26 27.00 -2.14 16.88
N ILE A 27 25.68 -2.12 17.04
CA ILE A 27 25.04 -2.46 18.32
C ILE A 27 24.97 -3.99 18.43
N ILE A 28 25.64 -4.53 19.45
CA ILE A 28 25.73 -5.97 19.72
C ILE A 28 24.54 -6.43 20.57
N THR A 29 24.33 -5.76 21.71
CA THR A 29 23.23 -6.05 22.63
C THR A 29 22.62 -4.79 23.20
N ILE A 30 21.35 -4.92 23.60
CA ILE A 30 20.60 -3.94 24.38
C ILE A 30 20.04 -4.67 25.60
N ASN A 31 20.33 -4.20 26.81
CA ASN A 31 19.97 -4.86 28.06
C ASN A 31 20.41 -6.34 28.10
N GLY A 32 21.60 -6.63 27.56
CA GLY A 32 22.16 -7.99 27.46
C GLY A 32 21.50 -8.90 26.41
N GLN A 33 20.51 -8.40 25.66
CA GLN A 33 19.81 -9.17 24.62
C GLN A 33 20.31 -8.80 23.23
N LYS A 34 20.51 -9.82 22.38
CA LYS A 34 20.84 -9.61 20.96
C LYS A 34 19.62 -9.14 20.19
N ILE A 35 19.80 -8.10 19.37
CA ILE A 35 18.74 -7.61 18.49
C ILE A 35 18.46 -8.67 17.42
N LYS A 36 17.18 -9.00 17.24
CA LYS A 36 16.73 -9.99 16.25
C LYS A 36 16.32 -9.33 14.94
N ASP A 37 15.61 -8.21 15.04
CA ASP A 37 15.13 -7.37 13.94
C ASP A 37 14.66 -6.01 14.50
N PHE A 38 14.13 -5.17 13.62
CA PHE A 38 13.66 -3.83 13.96
C PHE A 38 12.55 -3.79 15.01
N LEU A 39 11.65 -4.78 15.06
CA LEU A 39 10.60 -4.84 16.10
C LEU A 39 11.19 -5.20 17.45
N HIS A 40 12.14 -6.14 17.47
CA HIS A 40 12.86 -6.47 18.69
C HIS A 40 13.67 -5.26 19.19
N TYR A 41 14.35 -4.54 18.30
CA TYR A 41 15.03 -3.30 18.64
C TYR A 41 14.08 -2.28 19.27
N ARG A 42 12.94 -1.99 18.62
CA ARG A 42 11.94 -1.05 19.15
C ARG A 42 11.45 -1.44 20.54
N TYR A 43 11.20 -2.72 20.76
CA TYR A 43 10.81 -3.24 22.07
C TYR A 43 11.90 -3.03 23.13
N LEU A 44 13.16 -3.35 22.81
CA LEU A 44 14.28 -3.23 23.75
C LEU A 44 14.59 -1.77 24.12
N ILE A 45 14.28 -0.81 23.24
CA ILE A 45 14.50 0.62 23.53
C ILE A 45 13.29 1.30 24.20
N THR A 46 12.19 0.59 24.47
CA THR A 46 11.04 1.19 25.15
C THR A 46 11.35 1.50 26.62
N ASP A 47 12.21 0.70 27.27
CA ASP A 47 12.61 0.85 28.67
C ASP A 47 13.30 2.20 28.96
N GLU A 48 13.18 2.68 30.20
CA GLU A 48 13.79 3.94 30.66
C GLU A 48 15.31 3.82 30.85
N ASN A 49 15.80 2.64 31.23
CA ASN A 49 17.20 2.37 31.45
C ASN A 49 17.70 1.36 30.42
N ILE A 50 18.67 1.78 29.63
CA ILE A 50 19.19 1.02 28.49
C ILE A 50 20.70 0.86 28.64
N ASP A 51 21.15 -0.39 28.73
CA ASP A 51 22.56 -0.76 28.63
C ASP A 51 22.87 -1.25 27.20
N LEU A 52 23.66 -0.49 26.46
CA LEU A 52 24.11 -0.81 25.11
C LEU A 52 25.52 -1.39 25.12
N GLU A 53 25.72 -2.50 24.41
CA GLU A 53 27.05 -2.97 24.03
C GLU A 53 27.28 -2.68 22.55
N VAL A 54 28.33 -1.93 22.24
CA VAL A 54 28.60 -1.43 20.88
C VAL A 54 30.00 -1.82 20.46
N ALA A 55 30.13 -2.50 19.31
CA ALA A 55 31.41 -2.73 18.67
C ALA A 55 31.82 -1.49 17.86
N VAL A 56 32.99 -0.95 18.19
CA VAL A 56 33.62 0.16 17.48
C VAL A 56 34.77 -0.35 16.60
N GLY A 57 35.25 0.49 15.69
CA GLY A 57 36.34 0.14 14.76
C GLY A 57 37.54 -0.51 15.46
N GLY A 58 38.07 -1.58 14.85
CA GLY A 58 39.19 -2.36 15.42
C GLY A 58 38.79 -3.48 16.40
N GLY A 59 37.48 -3.75 16.56
CA GLY A 59 36.98 -4.86 17.39
C GLY A 59 36.88 -4.54 18.88
N LEU A 60 37.00 -3.28 19.25
CA LEU A 60 36.84 -2.82 20.63
C LEU A 60 35.33 -2.73 20.96
N ILE A 61 34.94 -3.18 22.16
CA ILE A 61 33.55 -3.12 22.62
C ILE A 61 33.45 -2.01 23.67
N LYS A 62 32.49 -1.10 23.50
CA LYS A 62 32.13 -0.06 24.48
C LYS A 62 30.76 -0.35 25.06
N GLN A 63 30.60 -0.03 26.34
CA GLN A 63 29.32 -0.10 27.05
C GLN A 63 28.80 1.31 27.33
N TYR A 64 27.51 1.52 27.12
CA TYR A 64 26.83 2.78 27.41
C TYR A 64 25.60 2.49 28.25
N SER A 65 25.45 3.18 29.39
CA SER A 65 24.22 3.17 30.17
C SER A 65 23.48 4.48 29.92
N ILE A 66 22.26 4.37 29.42
CA ILE A 66 21.41 5.49 29.00
C ILE A 66 20.16 5.49 29.87
N SER A 67 19.86 6.65 30.44
CA SER A 67 18.58 6.92 31.10
C SER A 67 17.79 7.90 30.26
N LYS A 68 16.55 7.56 29.94
CA LYS A 68 15.66 8.31 29.05
C LYS A 68 14.20 8.19 29.50
N ASP A 69 13.34 9.01 28.93
CA ASP A 69 11.91 8.86 29.17
C ASP A 69 11.39 7.58 28.51
N PHE A 70 10.33 7.00 29.08
CA PHE A 70 9.65 5.83 28.52
C PHE A 70 9.26 6.10 27.07
N ASP A 71 9.56 5.15 26.17
CA ASP A 71 9.32 5.25 24.72
C ASP A 71 10.04 6.41 23.98
N GLU A 72 10.93 7.16 24.65
CA GLU A 72 11.77 8.16 23.95
C GLU A 72 12.75 7.45 22.99
N PRO A 73 12.82 7.83 21.70
CA PRO A 73 13.69 7.16 20.74
C PRO A 73 15.16 7.54 20.91
N LEU A 74 16.07 6.58 20.69
CA LEU A 74 17.52 6.84 20.74
C LEU A 74 18.01 7.76 19.61
N GLY A 75 17.30 7.81 18.48
CA GLY A 75 17.68 8.59 17.29
C GLY A 75 18.80 7.99 16.47
N ILE A 76 18.75 6.66 16.29
CA ILE A 76 19.71 5.87 15.50
C ILE A 76 19.01 5.41 14.22
N GLU A 77 19.67 5.59 13.09
CA GLU A 77 19.28 4.99 11.82
C GLU A 77 20.25 3.87 11.46
N PHE A 78 19.74 2.68 11.15
CA PHE A 78 20.55 1.52 10.77
C PHE A 78 20.77 1.43 9.26
N GLU A 79 21.84 0.77 8.85
CA GLU A 79 22.11 0.48 7.43
C GLU A 79 21.04 -0.42 6.80
N ASP A 80 20.58 -1.41 7.56
CA ASP A 80 19.47 -2.30 7.19
C ASP A 80 18.25 -1.94 8.06
N PRO A 81 17.21 -1.28 7.51
CA PRO A 81 16.03 -0.88 8.27
C PRO A 81 15.28 -2.04 8.93
N LEU A 82 15.37 -3.25 8.36
CA LEU A 82 14.73 -4.43 8.96
C LEU A 82 15.60 -5.06 10.05
N MET A 83 16.90 -4.76 10.03
CA MET A 83 17.92 -5.36 10.87
C MET A 83 17.95 -6.91 10.74
N ASP A 84 17.29 -7.43 9.70
CA ASP A 84 17.14 -8.83 9.38
C ASP A 84 16.72 -9.02 7.92
N ASN A 85 16.76 -10.25 7.41
CA ASN A 85 16.29 -10.56 6.07
C ASN A 85 14.76 -10.59 6.05
N VAL A 86 14.18 -10.07 4.96
CA VAL A 86 12.76 -10.24 4.65
C VAL A 86 12.41 -11.74 4.56
N ILE A 87 11.33 -12.14 5.23
CA ILE A 87 10.72 -13.46 5.06
C ILE A 87 10.10 -13.52 3.66
N ARG A 88 10.64 -14.38 2.80
CA ARG A 88 10.21 -14.49 1.41
C ARG A 88 9.03 -15.45 1.25
N CYS A 89 8.07 -15.03 0.43
CA CYS A 89 6.93 -15.84 0.03
C CYS A 89 7.37 -17.05 -0.80
N LYS A 90 6.95 -18.26 -0.42
CA LYS A 90 7.20 -19.50 -1.17
C LYS A 90 6.01 -19.93 -2.05
N ASN A 91 4.92 -19.17 -2.04
CA ASN A 91 3.73 -19.47 -2.84
C ASN A 91 3.98 -19.17 -4.34
N LYS A 92 3.30 -19.92 -5.21
CA LYS A 92 3.32 -19.72 -6.67
C LYS A 92 1.91 -19.43 -7.17
N CYS A 93 1.30 -18.40 -6.57
CA CYS A 93 -0.11 -18.12 -6.76
C CYS A 93 -0.45 -17.91 -8.25
N ILE A 94 -1.56 -18.48 -8.71
CA ILE A 94 -2.02 -18.36 -10.10
C ILE A 94 -2.24 -16.89 -10.54
N PHE A 95 -2.48 -16.01 -9.57
CA PHE A 95 -2.73 -14.57 -9.72
C PHE A 95 -1.57 -13.69 -9.24
N CYS A 96 -0.40 -14.25 -8.90
CA CYS A 96 0.72 -13.48 -8.33
C CYS A 96 1.14 -12.33 -9.26
N PHE A 97 0.98 -11.08 -8.81
CA PHE A 97 1.32 -9.89 -9.61
C PHE A 97 2.82 -9.79 -9.92
N VAL A 98 3.67 -10.19 -8.97
CA VAL A 98 5.13 -10.19 -9.14
C VAL A 98 5.60 -11.17 -10.23
N ASP A 99 4.93 -12.32 -10.40
CA ASP A 99 5.27 -13.28 -11.47
C ASP A 99 4.93 -12.77 -12.88
N GLN A 100 4.08 -11.76 -12.97
CA GLN A 100 3.67 -11.10 -14.22
C GLN A 100 4.47 -9.82 -14.49
N MET A 101 5.54 -9.55 -13.72
CA MET A 101 6.38 -8.39 -13.95
C MET A 101 7.32 -8.65 -15.14
N PRO A 102 7.50 -7.68 -16.05
CA PRO A 102 8.52 -7.77 -17.08
C PRO A 102 9.89 -7.82 -16.44
N LYS A 103 10.89 -8.33 -17.17
CA LYS A 103 12.29 -8.37 -16.72
C LYS A 103 12.90 -6.96 -16.78
N LYS A 104 13.94 -6.72 -15.98
CA LYS A 104 14.74 -5.47 -15.94
C LYS A 104 14.03 -4.24 -15.38
N LEU A 105 12.99 -4.43 -14.57
CA LEU A 105 12.55 -3.41 -13.63
C LEU A 105 13.48 -3.39 -12.41
N ARG A 106 13.29 -2.40 -11.54
CA ARG A 106 14.02 -2.31 -10.27
C ARG A 106 13.89 -3.59 -9.43
N HIS A 107 14.98 -3.97 -8.75
CA HIS A 107 15.07 -5.25 -8.03
C HIS A 107 14.00 -5.43 -6.95
N SER A 108 13.65 -4.36 -6.23
CA SER A 108 12.69 -4.40 -5.13
C SER A 108 11.28 -4.86 -5.56
N LEU A 109 10.89 -4.66 -6.82
CA LEU A 109 9.59 -5.12 -7.33
C LEU A 109 9.48 -6.63 -7.50
N TYR A 110 10.62 -7.33 -7.53
CA TYR A 110 10.64 -8.80 -7.65
C TYR A 110 10.73 -9.51 -6.30
N VAL A 111 10.81 -8.77 -5.21
CA VAL A 111 10.80 -9.35 -3.87
C VAL A 111 9.36 -9.67 -3.52
N LYS A 112 9.06 -10.95 -3.36
CA LYS A 112 7.81 -11.41 -2.75
C LYS A 112 8.04 -11.57 -1.26
N ASP A 113 7.53 -10.66 -0.45
CA ASP A 113 7.50 -10.80 0.99
C ASP A 113 6.28 -11.60 1.44
N ASP A 114 6.41 -12.24 2.60
CA ASP A 114 5.33 -12.85 3.38
C ASP A 114 5.68 -12.68 4.87
N ASP A 115 6.08 -11.47 5.23
CA ASP A 115 6.73 -11.13 6.49
C ASP A 115 5.75 -10.48 7.47
N TYR A 116 5.45 -11.16 8.58
CA TYR A 116 4.50 -10.67 9.57
C TYR A 116 4.95 -9.38 10.25
N ARG A 117 6.26 -9.11 10.28
CA ARG A 117 6.80 -7.88 10.88
C ARG A 117 6.44 -6.67 10.03
N LEU A 118 6.54 -6.82 8.71
CA LEU A 118 6.10 -5.83 7.74
C LEU A 118 4.56 -5.72 7.68
N SER A 119 3.86 -6.83 7.88
CA SER A 119 2.41 -6.82 7.99
C SER A 119 1.93 -5.93 9.13
N PHE A 120 2.52 -6.09 10.32
CA PHE A 120 2.21 -5.26 11.47
C PHE A 120 2.70 -3.80 11.31
N ALA A 121 3.91 -3.58 10.79
CA ALA A 121 4.51 -2.25 10.76
C ALA A 121 4.08 -1.37 9.58
N SER A 122 3.66 -1.97 8.47
CA SER A 122 3.42 -1.27 7.20
C SER A 122 2.19 -1.76 6.45
N GLY A 123 1.39 -2.65 7.04
CA GLY A 123 0.15 -3.12 6.44
C GLY A 123 0.31 -4.07 5.25
N THR A 124 1.47 -4.70 5.08
CA THR A 124 1.68 -5.64 3.97
C THR A 124 0.93 -6.94 4.20
N TYR A 125 0.35 -7.49 3.14
CA TYR A 125 -0.50 -8.68 3.25
C TYR A 125 0.31 -9.96 3.26
N ILE A 126 0.07 -10.80 4.27
CA ILE A 126 0.68 -12.11 4.43
C ILE A 126 -0.32 -13.24 4.24
N THR A 127 0.12 -14.34 3.65
CA THR A 127 -0.67 -15.53 3.39
C THR A 127 -0.73 -16.49 4.58
N LEU A 128 0.05 -16.24 5.64
CA LEU A 128 0.25 -17.12 6.80
C LEU A 128 0.81 -18.51 6.44
N THR A 129 1.17 -18.79 5.18
CA THR A 129 1.65 -20.11 4.76
C THR A 129 3.12 -20.32 5.06
N ASN A 130 3.91 -19.24 5.13
CA ASN A 130 5.36 -19.30 5.32
C ASN A 130 5.81 -19.09 6.77
N LEU A 131 4.88 -18.87 7.69
CA LEU A 131 5.16 -18.71 9.12
C LEU A 131 5.38 -20.06 9.82
N SER A 132 6.40 -20.10 10.66
CA SER A 132 6.69 -21.21 11.58
C SER A 132 5.91 -21.07 12.89
N ASP A 133 5.89 -22.14 13.70
CA ASP A 133 5.28 -22.08 15.04
C ASP A 133 5.99 -21.06 15.94
N GLU A 134 7.29 -20.84 15.77
CA GLU A 134 8.04 -19.79 16.48
C GLU A 134 7.55 -18.39 16.08
N ASP A 135 7.25 -18.18 14.79
CA ASP A 135 6.70 -16.90 14.31
C ASP A 135 5.31 -16.64 14.90
N PHE A 136 4.44 -17.66 14.95
CA PHE A 136 3.13 -17.55 15.59
C PHE A 136 3.22 -17.24 17.08
N ASN A 137 4.08 -17.97 17.81
CA ASN A 137 4.33 -17.71 19.23
C ASN A 137 4.86 -16.30 19.44
N ARG A 138 5.72 -15.81 18.53
CA ARG A 138 6.26 -14.46 18.61
C ARG A 138 5.19 -13.40 18.38
N ILE A 139 4.35 -13.54 17.34
CA ILE A 139 3.20 -12.67 17.08
C ILE A 139 2.34 -12.55 18.33
N VAL A 140 2.01 -13.66 18.98
CA VAL A 140 1.19 -13.70 20.19
C VAL A 140 1.91 -13.06 21.38
N SER A 141 3.16 -13.42 21.63
CA SER A 141 3.93 -12.91 22.79
C SER A 141 4.16 -11.41 22.74
N MET A 142 4.31 -10.85 21.53
CA MET A 142 4.50 -9.41 21.30
C MET A 142 3.18 -8.70 20.97
N HIS A 143 2.05 -9.42 20.98
CA HIS A 143 0.72 -8.92 20.65
C HIS A 143 0.67 -8.09 19.36
N MET A 144 1.32 -8.60 18.29
CA MET A 144 1.43 -7.91 17.00
C MET A 144 0.07 -7.87 16.30
N SER A 145 -0.63 -6.74 16.45
CA SER A 145 -2.01 -6.57 15.98
C SER A 145 -2.27 -5.12 15.55
N PRO A 146 -3.00 -4.87 14.45
CA PRO A 146 -3.60 -5.86 13.55
C PRO A 146 -2.60 -6.47 12.56
N LEU A 147 -2.94 -7.63 12.01
CA LEU A 147 -2.25 -8.27 10.88
C LEU A 147 -3.07 -8.18 9.59
N TYR A 148 -2.39 -8.10 8.45
CA TYR A 148 -3.03 -8.00 7.14
C TYR A 148 -2.91 -9.35 6.43
N VAL A 149 -4.03 -10.06 6.24
CA VAL A 149 -4.06 -11.46 5.83
C VAL A 149 -4.65 -11.65 4.44
N SER A 150 -3.85 -12.19 3.52
CA SER A 150 -4.26 -12.63 2.19
C SER A 150 -4.92 -14.01 2.25
N VAL A 151 -6.25 -14.02 2.34
CA VAL A 151 -7.07 -15.23 2.52
C VAL A 151 -7.33 -15.92 1.17
N HIS A 152 -7.86 -15.16 0.20
CA HIS A 152 -8.28 -15.57 -1.15
C HIS A 152 -9.41 -16.62 -1.22
N SER A 153 -9.40 -17.65 -0.38
CA SER A 153 -10.51 -18.58 -0.20
C SER A 153 -10.33 -19.30 1.14
N THR A 154 -11.41 -19.62 1.85
CA THR A 154 -11.33 -20.47 3.06
C THR A 154 -11.46 -21.96 2.74
N ILE A 155 -11.83 -22.32 1.51
CA ILE A 155 -11.98 -23.71 1.08
C ILE A 155 -10.59 -24.31 0.83
N PRO A 156 -10.17 -25.36 1.57
CA PRO A 156 -8.79 -25.84 1.52
C PRO A 156 -8.27 -26.25 0.13
N THR A 157 -9.12 -26.92 -0.65
CA THR A 157 -8.79 -27.41 -2.01
C THR A 157 -8.63 -26.25 -3.00
N VAL A 158 -9.54 -25.26 -2.95
CA VAL A 158 -9.47 -24.07 -3.79
C VAL A 158 -8.26 -23.23 -3.42
N ARG A 159 -8.04 -22.99 -2.12
CA ARG A 159 -6.88 -22.22 -1.64
C ARG A 159 -5.55 -22.88 -2.05
N THR A 160 -5.43 -24.20 -1.90
CA THR A 160 -4.24 -24.97 -2.31
C THR A 160 -3.96 -24.85 -3.79
N MET A 161 -5.00 -24.95 -4.63
CA MET A 161 -4.87 -24.76 -6.08
C MET A 161 -4.45 -23.32 -6.43
N MET A 162 -5.09 -22.33 -5.79
CA MET A 162 -4.83 -20.92 -6.05
C MET A 162 -3.41 -20.48 -5.66
N LEU A 163 -2.90 -20.90 -4.50
CA LEU A 163 -1.56 -20.53 -4.02
C LEU A 163 -0.45 -21.47 -4.52
N GLN A 164 -0.82 -22.63 -5.10
CA GLN A 164 0.10 -23.70 -5.50
C GLN A 164 1.02 -24.10 -4.33
N ASN A 165 0.44 -24.21 -3.13
CA ASN A 165 1.14 -24.55 -1.89
C ASN A 165 0.30 -25.54 -1.06
N PRO A 166 0.79 -26.76 -0.78
CA PRO A 166 0.05 -27.78 -0.03
C PRO A 166 -0.26 -27.36 1.41
N ASN A 167 0.57 -26.50 2.02
CA ASN A 167 0.37 -26.01 3.39
C ASN A 167 -0.60 -24.84 3.48
N SER A 168 -1.22 -24.43 2.35
CA SER A 168 -2.16 -23.31 2.36
C SER A 168 -3.58 -23.74 2.77
N GLY A 169 -3.94 -25.01 2.76
CA GLY A 169 -5.30 -25.46 3.09
C GLY A 169 -5.78 -25.11 4.51
N CYS A 170 -4.89 -24.93 5.48
CA CYS A 170 -5.20 -24.74 6.91
C CYS A 170 -5.37 -23.27 7.35
N ILE A 171 -5.80 -22.38 6.46
CA ILE A 171 -5.90 -20.94 6.79
C ILE A 171 -6.83 -20.65 7.96
N MET A 172 -7.97 -21.33 8.03
CA MET A 172 -8.95 -21.10 9.09
C MET A 172 -8.45 -21.51 10.46
N GLU A 173 -7.67 -22.60 10.54
CA GLU A 173 -7.04 -23.03 11.81
C GLU A 173 -6.03 -21.99 12.30
N LYS A 174 -5.22 -21.44 11.39
CA LYS A 174 -4.23 -20.40 11.70
C LYS A 174 -4.89 -19.09 12.14
N MET A 175 -5.95 -18.66 11.46
CA MET A 175 -6.68 -17.45 11.82
C MET A 175 -7.48 -17.62 13.12
N ASP A 176 -8.04 -18.80 13.39
CA ASP A 176 -8.69 -19.09 14.67
C ASP A 176 -7.70 -19.12 15.83
N TYR A 177 -6.46 -19.59 15.61
CA TYR A 177 -5.39 -19.47 16.59
C TYR A 177 -5.08 -18.00 16.91
N LEU A 178 -4.90 -17.14 15.90
CA LEU A 178 -4.67 -15.70 16.08
C LEU A 178 -5.85 -15.04 16.83
N ARG A 179 -7.09 -15.37 16.44
CA ARG A 179 -8.32 -14.89 17.10
C ARG A 179 -8.36 -15.27 18.58
N LYS A 180 -8.03 -16.51 18.94
CA LYS A 180 -8.00 -16.99 20.34
C LYS A 180 -6.97 -16.27 21.22
N HIS A 181 -5.99 -15.61 20.60
CA HIS A 181 -4.96 -14.82 21.26
C HIS A 181 -5.16 -13.31 21.06
N ASP A 182 -6.39 -12.87 20.76
CA ASP A 182 -6.79 -11.48 20.63
C ASP A 182 -6.02 -10.67 19.56
N ILE A 183 -5.50 -11.35 18.54
CA ILE A 183 -4.87 -10.70 17.39
C ILE A 183 -5.95 -10.33 16.37
N PHE A 184 -6.03 -9.04 16.04
CA PHE A 184 -6.98 -8.51 15.05
C PHE A 184 -6.41 -8.62 13.63
N MET A 185 -7.30 -8.72 12.64
CA MET A 185 -6.93 -9.02 11.26
C MET A 185 -7.74 -8.22 10.24
N HIS A 186 -7.04 -7.63 9.26
CA HIS A 186 -7.61 -7.14 8.01
C HIS A 186 -7.43 -8.19 6.92
N CYS A 187 -8.50 -8.63 6.29
CA CYS A 187 -8.47 -9.70 5.30
C CYS A 187 -8.55 -9.16 3.88
N GLN A 188 -7.93 -9.86 2.94
CA GLN A 188 -8.03 -9.59 1.51
C GLN A 188 -8.36 -10.87 0.73
N VAL A 189 -9.25 -10.73 -0.24
CA VAL A 189 -9.62 -11.76 -1.21
C VAL A 189 -9.39 -11.21 -2.61
N VAL A 190 -8.43 -11.81 -3.32
CA VAL A 190 -8.20 -11.56 -4.75
C VAL A 190 -9.10 -12.52 -5.52
N LEU A 191 -10.11 -11.99 -6.18
CA LEU A 191 -11.07 -12.76 -6.95
C LEU A 191 -10.56 -13.06 -8.36
N CYS A 192 -10.60 -14.34 -8.69
CA CYS A 192 -10.33 -14.88 -10.01
C CYS A 192 -11.64 -15.46 -10.58
N PRO A 193 -12.14 -14.95 -11.72
CA PRO A 193 -13.42 -15.39 -12.29
C PRO A 193 -13.48 -16.90 -12.52
N GLY A 194 -14.55 -17.55 -12.03
CA GLY A 194 -14.78 -18.99 -12.15
C GLY A 194 -13.90 -19.86 -11.26
N ILE A 195 -13.17 -19.29 -10.30
CA ILE A 195 -12.25 -20.01 -9.42
C ILE A 195 -12.66 -19.87 -7.95
N ASN A 196 -12.78 -18.64 -7.45
CA ASN A 196 -13.11 -18.36 -6.05
C ASN A 196 -14.21 -17.30 -5.89
N ASP A 197 -15.01 -17.09 -6.94
CA ASP A 197 -16.21 -16.24 -6.94
C ASP A 197 -17.48 -17.07 -6.64
N GLY A 198 -18.65 -16.42 -6.69
CA GLY A 198 -19.95 -17.06 -6.48
C GLY A 198 -20.08 -17.73 -5.12
N GLU A 199 -20.45 -19.01 -5.09
CA GLU A 199 -20.65 -19.74 -3.83
C GLU A 199 -19.37 -19.92 -3.01
N ILE A 200 -18.21 -19.97 -3.66
CA ILE A 200 -16.92 -20.06 -2.95
C ILE A 200 -16.66 -18.75 -2.20
N LEU A 201 -16.99 -17.61 -2.80
CA LEU A 201 -16.92 -16.32 -2.14
C LEU A 201 -17.95 -16.21 -1.00
N ASN A 202 -19.17 -16.73 -1.18
CA ASN A 202 -20.18 -16.77 -0.11
C ASN A 202 -19.64 -17.52 1.12
N GLN A 203 -19.05 -18.69 0.90
CA GLN A 203 -18.46 -19.50 1.98
C GLN A 203 -17.29 -18.76 2.64
N THR A 204 -16.39 -18.20 1.82
CA THR A 204 -15.23 -17.43 2.31
C THR A 204 -15.65 -16.27 3.20
N ILE A 205 -16.65 -15.47 2.80
CA ILE A 205 -17.14 -14.35 3.60
C ILE A 205 -17.78 -14.85 4.91
N LYS A 206 -18.62 -15.89 4.85
CA LYS A 206 -19.27 -16.46 6.06
C LYS A 206 -18.25 -17.00 7.06
N ASP A 207 -17.22 -17.70 6.58
CA ASP A 207 -16.17 -18.24 7.42
C ASP A 207 -15.38 -17.12 8.11
N LEU A 208 -15.03 -16.05 7.38
CA LEU A 208 -14.35 -14.89 7.96
C LEU A 208 -15.23 -14.14 8.95
N MET A 209 -16.53 -14.02 8.68
CA MET A 209 -17.51 -13.45 9.63
C MET A 209 -17.58 -14.25 10.93
N SER A 210 -17.33 -15.55 10.91
CA SER A 210 -17.32 -16.38 12.13
C SER A 210 -16.14 -16.06 13.07
N LEU A 211 -15.14 -15.33 12.59
CA LEU A 211 -13.98 -14.90 13.35
C LEU A 211 -14.12 -13.47 13.90
N CYS A 212 -15.26 -12.81 13.68
CA CYS A 212 -15.56 -11.54 14.32
C CYS A 212 -15.63 -11.68 15.85
N PRO A 213 -15.17 -10.68 16.63
CA PRO A 213 -14.81 -9.33 16.19
C PRO A 213 -13.34 -9.17 15.74
N ASN A 214 -12.51 -10.21 15.78
CA ASN A 214 -11.09 -10.08 15.46
C ASN A 214 -10.82 -9.87 13.96
N VAL A 215 -11.71 -10.27 13.06
CA VAL A 215 -11.67 -9.82 11.66
C VAL A 215 -12.32 -8.45 11.56
N LEU A 216 -11.50 -7.42 11.33
CA LEU A 216 -11.91 -6.01 11.31
C LEU A 216 -12.49 -5.58 9.97
N SER A 217 -11.94 -6.09 8.86
CA SER A 217 -12.44 -5.78 7.51
C SER A 217 -12.01 -6.83 6.50
N ILE A 218 -12.75 -6.94 5.39
CA ILE A 218 -12.53 -7.88 4.30
C ILE A 218 -12.57 -7.10 2.98
N ALA A 219 -11.41 -6.90 2.35
CA ALA A 219 -11.34 -6.35 1.00
C ALA A 219 -11.55 -7.44 -0.05
N ILE A 220 -12.43 -7.16 -1.00
CA ILE A 220 -12.66 -7.99 -2.19
C ILE A 220 -12.15 -7.23 -3.40
N VAL A 221 -11.06 -7.72 -3.99
CA VAL A 221 -10.37 -7.07 -5.11
C VAL A 221 -10.38 -7.99 -6.34
N PRO A 222 -10.55 -7.47 -7.57
CA PRO A 222 -10.45 -8.29 -8.77
C PRO A 222 -8.98 -8.63 -9.04
N VAL A 223 -8.72 -9.72 -9.76
CA VAL A 223 -7.36 -10.06 -10.19
C VAL A 223 -6.79 -9.01 -11.14
N GLY A 224 -5.61 -8.47 -10.80
CA GLY A 224 -4.81 -7.62 -11.66
C GLY A 224 -4.04 -8.44 -12.70
N LEU A 225 -4.14 -8.05 -13.98
CA LEU A 225 -3.55 -8.77 -15.11
C LEU A 225 -2.70 -7.84 -15.97
N THR A 226 -1.48 -8.27 -16.28
CA THR A 226 -0.59 -7.61 -17.25
C THR A 226 -0.49 -8.41 -18.54
N VAL A 227 0.09 -7.82 -19.59
CA VAL A 227 0.42 -8.52 -20.84
C VAL A 227 1.57 -9.54 -20.69
N TYR A 228 2.32 -9.50 -19.58
CA TYR A 228 3.51 -10.34 -19.34
C TYR A 228 3.19 -11.65 -18.61
N ARG A 229 2.03 -12.26 -18.90
CA ARG A 229 1.57 -13.51 -18.27
C ARG A 229 1.86 -14.79 -19.08
N GLN A 230 2.83 -14.75 -20.00
CA GLN A 230 3.18 -15.92 -20.80
C GLN A 230 3.65 -17.08 -19.91
N ASN A 231 3.12 -18.29 -20.15
CA ASN A 231 3.39 -19.50 -19.36
C ASN A 231 2.89 -19.47 -17.89
N LEU A 232 2.04 -18.51 -17.51
CA LEU A 232 1.34 -18.53 -16.24
C LEU A 232 -0.05 -19.18 -16.38
N TYR A 233 -0.70 -19.47 -15.26
CA TYR A 233 -2.07 -19.99 -15.26
C TYR A 233 -2.99 -19.02 -16.04
N PRO A 234 -3.82 -19.54 -16.97
CA PRO A 234 -4.67 -18.71 -17.80
C PRO A 234 -5.75 -18.05 -16.94
N LEU A 235 -5.66 -16.73 -16.79
CA LEU A 235 -6.65 -15.91 -16.10
C LEU A 235 -7.23 -14.90 -17.07
N ARG A 236 -8.48 -14.51 -16.81
CA ARG A 236 -9.19 -13.48 -17.56
C ARG A 236 -9.71 -12.39 -16.63
N PRO A 237 -9.91 -11.17 -17.15
CA PRO A 237 -10.65 -10.14 -16.44
C PRO A 237 -12.10 -10.57 -16.15
N PHE A 238 -12.68 -10.02 -15.09
CA PHE A 238 -14.14 -10.01 -14.91
C PHE A 238 -14.81 -9.26 -16.07
N THR A 239 -15.95 -9.78 -16.53
CA THR A 239 -16.87 -9.02 -17.39
C THR A 239 -17.67 -8.02 -16.57
N GLN A 240 -18.30 -7.05 -17.23
CA GLN A 240 -19.18 -6.07 -16.56
C GLN A 240 -20.32 -6.75 -15.79
N ASN A 241 -20.94 -7.79 -16.36
CA ASN A 241 -22.04 -8.50 -15.70
C ASN A 241 -21.57 -9.30 -14.49
N GLU A 242 -20.42 -9.98 -14.57
CA GLU A 242 -19.88 -10.70 -13.42
C GLU A 242 -19.46 -9.74 -12.29
N ALA A 243 -18.87 -8.59 -12.62
CA ALA A 243 -18.54 -7.56 -11.64
C ALA A 243 -19.79 -7.04 -10.90
N ARG A 244 -20.92 -6.86 -11.61
CA ARG A 244 -22.22 -6.52 -11.00
C ARG A 244 -22.70 -7.60 -10.03
N LEU A 245 -22.62 -8.88 -10.43
CA LEU A 245 -23.04 -9.98 -9.56
C LEU A 245 -22.21 -10.05 -8.27
N VAL A 246 -20.89 -9.82 -8.37
CA VAL A 246 -20.00 -9.75 -7.19
C VAL A 246 -20.39 -8.59 -6.28
N ILE A 247 -20.68 -7.41 -6.84
CA ILE A 247 -21.12 -6.25 -6.04
C ILE A 247 -22.45 -6.51 -5.36
N ASP A 248 -23.43 -7.10 -6.07
CA ASP A 248 -24.73 -7.46 -5.50
C ASP A 248 -24.59 -8.45 -4.35
N GLN A 249 -23.67 -9.42 -4.48
CA GLN A 249 -23.32 -10.38 -3.44
C GLN A 249 -22.73 -9.66 -2.22
N ILE A 250 -21.75 -8.78 -2.42
CA ILE A 250 -21.12 -7.99 -1.35
C ILE A 250 -22.16 -7.12 -0.63
N HIS A 251 -23.01 -6.40 -1.37
CA HIS A 251 -24.06 -5.55 -0.79
C HIS A 251 -25.07 -6.34 0.07
N LYS A 252 -25.36 -7.60 -0.26
CA LYS A 252 -26.18 -8.47 0.59
C LYS A 252 -25.50 -8.75 1.93
N PHE A 253 -24.21 -9.06 1.93
CA PHE A 253 -23.44 -9.24 3.16
C PHE A 253 -23.30 -7.94 3.96
N GLN A 254 -23.03 -6.81 3.29
CA GLN A 254 -22.92 -5.52 3.97
C GLN A 254 -24.20 -5.16 4.74
N ARG A 255 -25.39 -5.39 4.16
CA ARG A 255 -26.67 -5.19 4.87
C ARG A 255 -26.77 -6.08 6.10
N PHE A 256 -26.49 -7.37 5.95
CA PHE A 256 -26.54 -8.33 7.06
C PHE A 256 -25.54 -7.99 8.17
N CYS A 257 -24.31 -7.62 7.83
CA CYS A 257 -23.28 -7.25 8.78
C CYS A 257 -23.61 -5.93 9.48
N SER A 258 -24.13 -4.95 8.76
CA SER A 258 -24.53 -3.65 9.37
C SER A 258 -25.57 -3.86 10.47
N ASP A 259 -26.58 -4.69 10.21
CA ASP A 259 -27.65 -4.98 11.17
C ASP A 259 -27.16 -5.77 12.41
N LYS A 260 -26.17 -6.66 12.23
CA LYS A 260 -25.70 -7.56 13.31
C LYS A 260 -24.46 -7.08 14.06
N LEU A 261 -23.53 -6.43 13.37
CA LEU A 261 -22.19 -6.09 13.85
C LEU A 261 -21.97 -4.58 13.95
N GLY A 262 -22.88 -3.75 13.41
CA GLY A 262 -22.68 -2.30 13.33
C GLY A 262 -21.62 -1.87 12.31
N SER A 263 -21.11 -2.78 11.49
CA SER A 263 -20.15 -2.54 10.41
C SER A 263 -20.54 -3.35 9.18
N ARG A 264 -20.24 -2.82 7.99
CA ARG A 264 -20.42 -3.49 6.71
C ARG A 264 -19.45 -4.66 6.52
N LEU A 265 -18.30 -4.65 7.21
CA LEU A 265 -17.24 -5.67 7.23
C LEU A 265 -16.57 -5.99 5.88
N VAL A 266 -17.34 -6.15 4.81
CA VAL A 266 -16.90 -6.55 3.48
C VAL A 266 -16.95 -5.35 2.54
N PHE A 267 -15.85 -5.06 1.86
CA PHE A 267 -15.73 -3.90 0.99
C PHE A 267 -15.15 -4.30 -0.36
N ALA A 268 -15.80 -3.87 -1.44
CA ALA A 268 -15.31 -4.09 -2.80
C ALA A 268 -14.30 -3.00 -3.18
N ALA A 269 -13.24 -3.36 -3.90
CA ALA A 269 -12.36 -2.37 -4.53
C ALA A 269 -13.12 -1.52 -5.56
N ASP A 270 -12.70 -0.27 -5.70
CA ASP A 270 -13.29 0.70 -6.61
C ASP A 270 -13.26 0.20 -8.06
N GLU A 271 -12.25 -0.61 -8.43
CA GLU A 271 -12.15 -1.24 -9.74
C GLU A 271 -13.36 -2.13 -10.08
N LEU A 272 -13.95 -2.84 -9.11
CA LEU A 272 -15.15 -3.65 -9.36
C LEU A 272 -16.33 -2.75 -9.73
N TYR A 273 -16.52 -1.63 -9.03
CA TYR A 273 -17.60 -0.67 -9.32
C TYR A 273 -17.42 -0.03 -10.71
N ILE A 274 -16.20 0.41 -11.03
CA ILE A 274 -15.85 0.98 -12.34
C ILE A 274 -16.15 -0.03 -13.44
N ARG A 275 -15.67 -1.27 -13.28
CA ARG A 275 -15.86 -2.35 -14.26
C ARG A 275 -17.32 -2.76 -14.42
N ALA A 276 -18.10 -2.71 -13.35
CA ALA A 276 -19.54 -2.93 -13.37
C ALA A 276 -20.32 -1.78 -14.02
N GLY A 277 -19.70 -0.62 -14.26
CA GLY A 277 -20.36 0.61 -14.68
C GLY A 277 -21.35 1.10 -13.63
N LEU A 278 -21.02 0.92 -12.35
CA LEU A 278 -21.82 1.35 -11.22
C LEU A 278 -21.19 2.59 -10.57
N LYS A 279 -22.00 3.40 -9.90
CA LYS A 279 -21.50 4.53 -9.13
C LYS A 279 -20.71 4.02 -7.92
N ILE A 280 -19.59 4.68 -7.64
CA ILE A 280 -18.85 4.50 -6.39
C ILE A 280 -19.79 4.84 -5.21
N PRO A 281 -19.80 4.04 -4.13
CA PRO A 281 -20.49 4.36 -2.88
C PRO A 281 -20.11 5.73 -2.29
N SER A 282 -20.91 6.22 -1.34
CA SER A 282 -20.59 7.47 -0.64
C SER A 282 -19.40 7.30 0.30
N TYR A 283 -18.83 8.41 0.78
CA TYR A 283 -17.71 8.42 1.73
C TYR A 283 -18.02 7.57 2.99
N GLU A 284 -19.21 7.73 3.55
CA GLU A 284 -19.67 7.03 4.76
C GLU A 284 -19.88 5.51 4.54
N ALA A 285 -19.91 5.07 3.28
CA ALA A 285 -20.03 3.66 2.94
C ALA A 285 -18.78 2.84 3.28
N TYR A 286 -17.63 3.52 3.44
CA TYR A 286 -16.32 2.89 3.65
C TYR A 286 -15.83 2.91 5.10
N GLU A 287 -16.64 3.46 6.01
CA GLU A 287 -16.34 3.51 7.46
C GLU A 287 -14.99 4.20 7.71
N ASP A 288 -14.06 3.53 8.40
CA ASP A 288 -12.73 4.08 8.70
C ASP A 288 -11.70 3.84 7.59
N PHE A 289 -12.13 3.44 6.39
CA PHE A 289 -11.26 3.27 5.23
C PHE A 289 -10.09 2.29 5.45
N TYR A 290 -10.32 1.22 6.23
CA TYR A 290 -9.32 0.19 6.59
C TYR A 290 -8.55 -0.47 5.43
N GLN A 291 -9.01 -0.30 4.20
CA GLN A 291 -8.60 -1.08 3.02
C GLN A 291 -8.16 -0.17 1.85
N LEU A 292 -7.78 1.08 2.10
CA LEU A 292 -7.34 2.03 1.06
C LEU A 292 -6.21 1.46 0.19
N GLU A 293 -5.22 0.80 0.80
CA GLU A 293 -4.10 0.16 0.10
C GLU A 293 -4.54 -0.93 -0.90
N ASN A 294 -5.74 -1.49 -0.72
CA ASN A 294 -6.36 -2.45 -1.64
C ASN A 294 -7.22 -1.80 -2.73
N GLY A 295 -7.16 -0.48 -2.88
CA GLY A 295 -7.98 0.26 -3.82
C GLY A 295 -9.45 0.32 -3.41
N VAL A 296 -9.75 0.24 -2.11
CA VAL A 296 -11.11 0.30 -1.57
C VAL A 296 -11.37 1.70 -1.04
N GLY A 297 -12.24 2.46 -1.72
CA GLY A 297 -12.70 3.78 -1.26
C GLY A 297 -11.81 4.96 -1.63
N MET A 298 -10.72 4.74 -2.37
CA MET A 298 -9.82 5.81 -2.80
C MET A 298 -10.55 6.91 -3.58
N VAL A 299 -11.47 6.54 -4.48
CA VAL A 299 -12.23 7.50 -5.28
C VAL A 299 -13.21 8.29 -4.40
N ALA A 300 -13.85 7.63 -3.43
CA ALA A 300 -14.79 8.28 -2.53
C ALA A 300 -14.10 9.27 -1.57
N LEU A 301 -12.92 8.88 -1.06
CA LEU A 301 -12.07 9.73 -0.22
C LEU A 301 -11.62 10.97 -0.99
N LEU A 302 -10.97 10.79 -2.15
CA LEU A 302 -10.49 11.90 -2.97
C LEU A 302 -11.61 12.87 -3.37
N LYS A 303 -12.78 12.32 -3.75
CA LYS A 303 -13.96 13.12 -4.06
C LYS A 303 -14.35 14.02 -2.88
N LYS A 304 -14.44 13.43 -1.68
CA LYS A 304 -14.84 14.14 -0.46
C LYS A 304 -13.85 15.25 -0.11
N GLU A 305 -12.56 14.95 -0.18
CA GLU A 305 -11.50 15.93 0.09
C GLU A 305 -11.53 17.10 -0.91
N ILE A 306 -11.75 16.84 -2.20
CA ILE A 306 -11.92 17.89 -3.20
C ILE A 306 -13.17 18.71 -2.88
N GLU A 307 -14.33 18.08 -2.65
CA GLU A 307 -15.59 18.79 -2.37
C GLU A 307 -15.53 19.67 -1.10
N ASP A 308 -14.82 19.22 -0.07
CA ASP A 308 -14.68 19.96 1.19
C ASP A 308 -13.71 21.15 1.06
N ASN A 309 -12.69 21.04 0.20
CA ASN A 309 -11.68 22.08 0.00
C ASN A 309 -12.03 23.05 -1.14
N ILE A 310 -12.82 22.65 -2.14
CA ILE A 310 -13.15 23.50 -3.30
C ILE A 310 -13.83 24.82 -2.87
N LYS A 311 -14.58 24.81 -1.76
CA LYS A 311 -15.27 25.98 -1.21
C LYS A 311 -14.33 26.98 -0.54
N ARG A 312 -13.11 26.55 -0.19
CA ARG A 312 -12.07 27.36 0.44
C ARG A 312 -11.12 27.98 -0.57
N LEU A 313 -11.29 27.67 -1.86
CA LEU A 313 -10.48 28.25 -2.91
C LEU A 313 -10.73 29.77 -3.00
N PRO A 314 -9.67 30.55 -3.31
CA PRO A 314 -9.83 31.97 -3.55
C PRO A 314 -10.80 32.20 -4.71
N SER A 315 -11.56 33.31 -4.64
CA SER A 315 -12.59 33.66 -5.63
C SER A 315 -12.05 33.95 -7.04
N GLY A 316 -10.72 34.06 -7.19
CA GLY A 316 -10.02 34.11 -8.46
C GLY A 316 -8.50 34.11 -8.25
N LEU A 317 -7.76 33.63 -9.25
CA LEU A 317 -6.29 33.75 -9.27
C LEU A 317 -5.90 35.12 -9.81
N LEU A 318 -4.83 35.71 -9.25
CA LEU A 318 -4.31 37.00 -9.72
C LEU A 318 -3.78 36.95 -11.16
N THR A 319 -3.33 35.76 -11.60
CA THR A 319 -2.76 35.52 -12.92
C THR A 319 -3.42 34.31 -13.57
N LYS A 320 -3.66 34.39 -14.88
CA LYS A 320 -4.14 33.23 -15.64
C LYS A 320 -3.07 32.15 -15.65
N ARG A 321 -3.39 30.99 -15.12
CA ARG A 321 -2.51 29.82 -15.08
C ARG A 321 -3.05 28.75 -16.02
N LYS A 322 -2.17 28.14 -16.83
CA LYS A 322 -2.50 26.97 -17.65
C LYS A 322 -1.69 25.75 -17.22
N ILE A 323 -2.36 24.68 -16.82
CA ILE A 323 -1.69 23.44 -16.35
C ILE A 323 -2.24 22.19 -17.01
N SER A 324 -1.52 21.08 -16.84
CA SER A 324 -1.97 19.75 -17.23
C SER A 324 -1.90 18.79 -16.05
N ILE A 325 -2.80 17.81 -15.99
CA ILE A 325 -2.77 16.74 -14.99
C ILE A 325 -2.69 15.42 -15.73
N ALA A 326 -1.67 14.60 -15.46
CA ALA A 326 -1.58 13.25 -16.02
C ALA A 326 -1.86 12.19 -14.96
N THR A 327 -2.72 11.22 -15.28
CA THR A 327 -3.09 10.14 -14.34
C THR A 327 -3.42 8.85 -15.09
N GLY A 328 -3.64 7.75 -14.38
CA GLY A 328 -4.13 6.51 -14.99
C GLY A 328 -5.56 6.63 -15.51
N ILE A 329 -5.92 5.82 -16.51
CA ILE A 329 -7.25 5.80 -17.14
C ILE A 329 -8.40 5.78 -16.12
N SER A 330 -8.31 4.94 -15.08
CA SER A 330 -9.39 4.81 -14.10
C SER A 330 -9.64 6.09 -13.31
N ALA A 331 -8.60 6.87 -13.00
CA ALA A 331 -8.75 8.10 -12.22
C ALA A 331 -9.13 9.30 -13.09
N GLY A 332 -8.75 9.31 -14.37
CA GLY A 332 -8.98 10.45 -15.28
C GLY A 332 -10.45 10.86 -15.38
N GLU A 333 -11.35 9.89 -15.57
CA GLU A 333 -12.80 10.15 -15.67
C GLU A 333 -13.36 10.78 -14.37
N PHE A 334 -12.92 10.30 -13.21
CA PHE A 334 -13.36 10.85 -11.93
C PHE A 334 -12.82 12.25 -11.69
N LEU A 335 -11.54 12.50 -11.99
CA LEU A 335 -10.95 13.83 -11.87
C LEU A 335 -11.66 14.84 -12.78
N GLU A 336 -11.97 14.48 -14.03
CA GLU A 336 -12.73 15.35 -14.93
C GLU A 336 -14.08 15.76 -14.32
N LYS A 337 -14.76 14.80 -13.69
CA LYS A 337 -16.04 15.04 -13.04
C LYS A 337 -15.90 15.91 -11.78
N PHE A 338 -14.97 15.59 -10.90
CA PHE A 338 -14.79 16.27 -9.61
C PHE A 338 -14.26 17.68 -9.77
N LEU A 339 -13.38 17.90 -10.75
CA LEU A 339 -12.78 19.20 -11.03
C LEU A 339 -13.61 20.03 -12.03
N SER A 340 -14.68 19.48 -12.61
CA SER A 340 -15.57 20.22 -13.52
C SER A 340 -16.06 21.58 -12.99
N PRO A 341 -16.35 21.77 -11.68
CA PRO A 341 -16.74 23.08 -11.17
C PRO A 341 -15.65 24.14 -11.32
N LEU A 342 -14.37 23.74 -11.36
CA LEU A 342 -13.22 24.63 -11.51
C LEU A 342 -12.98 25.08 -12.95
N LYS A 343 -13.54 24.39 -13.95
CA LYS A 343 -13.40 24.81 -15.35
C LYS A 343 -14.00 26.19 -15.62
N ASN A 344 -14.92 26.64 -14.76
CA ASN A 344 -15.54 27.96 -14.82
C ASN A 344 -14.84 29.00 -13.95
N SER A 345 -13.81 28.62 -13.19
CA SER A 345 -13.08 29.56 -12.33
C SER A 345 -12.29 30.56 -13.16
N VAL A 346 -12.39 31.83 -12.80
CA VAL A 346 -11.66 32.89 -13.49
C VAL A 346 -10.17 32.67 -13.24
N HIS A 347 -9.39 32.55 -14.33
CA HIS A 347 -7.92 32.46 -14.33
C HIS A 347 -7.27 31.09 -14.09
N LEU A 348 -8.01 29.97 -14.11
CA LEU A 348 -7.41 28.62 -14.16
C LEU A 348 -7.87 27.87 -15.41
N ASP A 349 -6.93 27.49 -16.27
CA ASP A 349 -7.13 26.61 -17.43
C ASP A 349 -6.39 25.31 -17.17
N PHE A 350 -7.07 24.16 -17.27
CA PHE A 350 -6.43 22.87 -17.05
C PHE A 350 -6.99 21.79 -17.96
N GLU A 351 -6.10 20.88 -18.35
CA GLU A 351 -6.44 19.68 -19.12
C GLU A 351 -6.02 18.43 -18.36
N ILE A 352 -6.86 17.40 -18.38
CA ILE A 352 -6.56 16.12 -17.76
C ILE A 352 -6.21 15.16 -18.89
N TYR A 353 -5.09 14.46 -18.74
CA TYR A 353 -4.56 13.47 -19.68
C TYR A 353 -4.60 12.08 -19.03
N PRO A 354 -5.65 11.28 -19.32
CA PRO A 354 -5.67 9.87 -18.94
C PRO A 354 -4.64 9.08 -19.76
N ILE A 355 -3.60 8.60 -19.10
CA ILE A 355 -2.46 7.90 -19.71
C ILE A 355 -2.77 6.41 -19.81
N LYS A 356 -2.68 5.87 -21.02
CA LYS A 356 -2.78 4.42 -21.27
C LYS A 356 -1.49 3.74 -20.81
N ASN A 357 -1.62 2.57 -20.20
CA ASN A 357 -0.48 1.77 -19.81
C ASN A 357 -0.06 0.86 -20.98
N ASN A 358 0.78 1.34 -21.89
CA ASN A 358 1.25 0.52 -23.00
C ASN A 358 2.31 -0.49 -22.53
N PHE A 359 2.99 -0.19 -21.42
CA PHE A 359 4.01 -1.04 -20.84
C PHE A 359 3.44 -2.35 -20.27
N PHE A 360 2.53 -2.28 -19.30
CA PHE A 360 1.85 -3.44 -18.71
C PHE A 360 0.58 -3.87 -19.48
N GLY A 361 0.10 -3.02 -20.39
CA GLY A 361 -1.07 -3.23 -21.25
C GLY A 361 -2.36 -2.59 -20.70
N ASP A 362 -3.32 -2.43 -21.60
CA ASP A 362 -4.54 -1.63 -21.41
C ASP A 362 -5.47 -2.07 -20.26
N LEU A 363 -5.30 -3.30 -19.75
CA LEU A 363 -6.04 -3.78 -18.58
C LEU A 363 -5.54 -3.14 -17.27
N VAL A 364 -4.33 -2.58 -17.27
CA VAL A 364 -3.76 -1.86 -16.14
C VAL A 364 -4.09 -0.38 -16.27
N THR A 365 -5.02 0.09 -15.44
CA THR A 365 -5.61 1.43 -15.55
C THR A 365 -5.27 2.36 -14.39
N VAL A 366 -4.53 1.87 -13.39
CA VAL A 366 -4.15 2.62 -12.18
C VAL A 366 -2.94 3.52 -12.42
N ALA A 367 -2.90 4.67 -11.75
CA ALA A 367 -1.81 5.63 -11.88
C ALA A 367 -0.45 5.06 -11.44
N GLY A 368 -0.40 4.31 -10.33
CA GLY A 368 0.86 3.83 -9.77
C GLY A 368 1.62 2.79 -10.59
N LEU A 369 1.05 2.35 -11.72
CA LEU A 369 1.69 1.45 -12.68
C LEU A 369 2.06 2.11 -14.01
N ILE A 370 1.81 3.41 -14.16
CA ILE A 370 2.22 4.19 -15.34
C ILE A 370 3.73 4.43 -15.31
N THR A 371 4.39 4.16 -16.43
CA THR A 371 5.85 4.37 -16.57
C THR A 371 6.17 5.78 -17.05
N GLY A 372 7.42 6.23 -16.85
CA GLY A 372 7.88 7.52 -17.38
C GLY A 372 7.82 7.54 -18.91
N ARG A 373 8.10 6.40 -19.56
CA ARG A 373 7.92 6.20 -21.00
C ARG A 373 6.47 6.36 -21.46
N ASP A 374 5.51 5.74 -20.77
CA ASP A 374 4.07 5.88 -21.11
C ASP A 374 3.63 7.35 -21.10
N LEU A 375 4.11 8.13 -20.12
CA LEU A 375 3.87 9.56 -20.02
C LEU A 375 4.50 10.33 -21.18
N ILE A 376 5.81 10.16 -21.40
CA ILE A 376 6.56 10.88 -22.43
C ILE A 376 5.95 10.63 -23.81
N ASP A 377 5.68 9.37 -24.16
CA ASP A 377 5.18 8.99 -25.48
C ASP A 377 3.81 9.60 -25.80
N GLN A 378 2.94 9.73 -24.78
CA GLN A 378 1.57 10.25 -24.96
C GLN A 378 1.45 11.77 -24.84
N LEU A 379 2.37 12.41 -24.09
CA LEU A 379 2.35 13.85 -23.84
C LEU A 379 3.29 14.64 -24.75
N SER A 380 4.21 13.97 -25.45
CA SER A 380 5.10 14.64 -26.41
C SER A 380 4.32 15.39 -27.50
N GLY A 381 4.64 16.67 -27.66
CA GLY A 381 3.97 17.55 -28.64
C GLY A 381 2.59 18.06 -28.22
N LYS A 382 2.13 17.79 -26.99
CA LYS A 382 0.90 18.35 -26.43
C LYS A 382 1.14 19.75 -25.84
N GLY A 383 0.09 20.55 -25.76
CA GLY A 383 0.13 21.89 -25.17
C GLY A 383 -0.02 21.86 -23.66
N LEU A 384 1.02 21.41 -22.95
CA LEU A 384 0.95 21.08 -21.51
C LEU A 384 0.80 22.30 -20.57
N GLY A 385 1.00 23.51 -21.08
CA GLY A 385 0.94 24.73 -20.27
C GLY A 385 2.24 24.98 -19.51
N GLU A 386 2.11 25.61 -18.35
CA GLU A 386 3.22 25.99 -17.48
C GLU A 386 3.74 24.79 -16.66
N GLU A 387 2.84 23.86 -16.31
CA GLU A 387 3.14 22.81 -15.34
C GLU A 387 2.31 21.55 -15.57
N LEU A 388 2.96 20.40 -15.41
CA LEU A 388 2.37 19.07 -15.45
C LEU A 388 2.33 18.50 -14.02
N LEU A 389 1.11 18.23 -13.55
CA LEU A 389 0.86 17.57 -12.27
C LEU A 389 0.79 16.07 -12.47
N ILE A 390 1.54 15.32 -11.66
CA ILE A 390 1.53 13.85 -11.64
C ILE A 390 1.32 13.32 -10.20
N PRO A 391 0.54 12.25 -10.00
CA PRO A 391 0.38 11.62 -8.70
C PRO A 391 1.69 11.03 -8.16
N GLU A 392 1.95 11.19 -6.87
CA GLU A 392 3.13 10.63 -6.19
C GLU A 392 3.20 9.10 -6.28
N VAL A 393 2.05 8.43 -6.39
CA VAL A 393 1.98 6.97 -6.53
C VAL A 393 2.60 6.46 -7.82
N MET A 394 2.82 7.32 -8.83
CA MET A 394 3.60 6.96 -10.03
C MET A 394 5.09 6.77 -9.73
N LEU A 395 5.56 7.27 -8.59
CA LEU A 395 6.96 7.42 -8.26
C LEU A 395 7.32 6.61 -7.02
N LYS A 396 8.57 6.16 -6.99
CA LYS A 396 9.24 5.69 -5.78
C LYS A 396 10.02 6.85 -5.19
N GLU A 397 9.85 7.06 -3.88
CA GLU A 397 10.55 8.10 -3.10
C GLU A 397 10.39 9.51 -3.72
N GLY A 398 9.32 9.73 -4.51
CA GLY A 398 9.04 11.00 -5.16
C GLY A 398 9.91 11.33 -6.38
N GLU A 399 10.81 10.45 -6.82
CA GLU A 399 11.81 10.79 -7.84
C GLU A 399 11.80 9.88 -9.09
N LEU A 400 11.52 8.59 -8.92
CA LEU A 400 11.73 7.58 -9.98
C LEU A 400 10.46 6.81 -10.32
N PHE A 401 10.14 6.73 -11.62
CA PHE A 401 9.10 5.85 -12.15
C PHE A 401 9.50 4.37 -12.04
N LEU A 402 8.57 3.47 -12.36
CA LEU A 402 8.82 2.01 -12.32
C LEU A 402 9.93 1.54 -13.28
N ASP A 403 10.16 2.32 -14.32
CA ASP A 403 11.01 1.99 -15.45
C ASP A 403 12.38 2.71 -15.40
N ASP A 404 12.77 3.15 -14.20
CA ASP A 404 13.98 3.91 -13.83
C ASP A 404 14.11 5.28 -14.51
N CYS A 405 13.07 5.76 -15.18
CA CYS A 405 12.96 7.14 -15.64
C CYS A 405 12.79 8.06 -14.43
N SER A 406 13.51 9.19 -14.39
CA SER A 406 13.35 10.21 -13.35
C SER A 406 12.32 11.27 -13.73
N VAL A 407 11.77 11.97 -12.73
CA VAL A 407 10.96 13.18 -12.97
C VAL A 407 11.71 14.22 -13.79
N ASP A 408 13.03 14.34 -13.60
CA ASP A 408 13.89 15.22 -14.38
C ASP A 408 14.02 14.79 -15.86
N ASP A 409 13.98 13.50 -16.16
CA ASP A 409 13.96 13.01 -17.54
C ASP A 409 12.66 13.41 -18.24
N VAL A 410 11.51 13.25 -17.56
CA VAL A 410 10.20 13.67 -18.07
C VAL A 410 10.18 15.19 -18.27
N ARG A 411 10.61 15.96 -17.28
CA ARG A 411 10.71 17.43 -17.34
C ARG A 411 11.53 17.90 -18.54
N ARG A 412 12.72 17.32 -18.73
CA ARG A 412 13.61 17.67 -19.86
C ARG A 412 13.02 17.29 -21.21
N THR A 413 12.39 16.13 -21.30
CA THR A 413 11.88 15.60 -22.57
C THR A 413 10.60 16.32 -23.02
N LEU A 414 9.69 16.60 -22.09
CA LEU A 414 8.44 17.29 -22.37
C LEU A 414 8.56 18.82 -22.39
N GLY A 415 9.65 19.38 -21.83
CA GLY A 415 9.89 20.81 -21.80
C GLY A 415 8.90 21.58 -20.91
N VAL A 416 8.35 20.93 -19.88
CA VAL A 416 7.36 21.50 -18.94
C VAL A 416 7.82 21.24 -17.51
N PHE A 417 7.50 22.15 -16.57
CA PHE A 417 7.75 21.87 -15.15
C PHE A 417 6.87 20.70 -14.69
N VAL A 418 7.41 19.80 -13.87
CA VAL A 418 6.67 18.63 -13.39
C VAL A 418 6.59 18.70 -11.88
N THR A 419 5.37 18.65 -11.35
CA THR A 419 5.09 18.67 -9.91
C THR A 419 4.43 17.39 -9.48
N VAL A 420 4.99 16.81 -8.44
CA VAL A 420 4.45 15.63 -7.78
C VAL A 420 3.35 16.07 -6.82
N VAL A 421 2.20 15.43 -6.94
CA VAL A 421 1.00 15.70 -6.15
C VAL A 421 0.70 14.50 -5.27
N ARG A 422 0.49 14.72 -3.99
CA ARG A 422 0.06 13.69 -3.05
C ARG A 422 -1.31 13.16 -3.43
N VAL A 423 -1.63 11.93 -3.05
CA VAL A 423 -3.00 11.40 -3.23
C VAL A 423 -3.92 11.97 -2.14
N ASP A 424 -4.11 13.28 -2.18
CA ASP A 424 -4.88 14.09 -1.24
C ASP A 424 -5.56 15.23 -2.00
N GLY A 425 -6.87 15.41 -1.77
CA GLY A 425 -7.66 16.41 -2.48
C GLY A 425 -7.24 17.85 -2.20
N LYS A 426 -6.70 18.16 -1.02
CA LYS A 426 -6.20 19.51 -0.71
C LYS A 426 -4.90 19.80 -1.45
N ASP A 427 -3.92 18.89 -1.39
CA ASP A 427 -2.64 19.06 -2.09
C ASP A 427 -2.87 19.18 -3.60
N LEU A 428 -3.76 18.37 -4.19
CA LEU A 428 -4.14 18.51 -5.59
C LEU A 428 -4.66 19.92 -5.90
N LEU A 429 -5.59 20.43 -5.10
CA LEU A 429 -6.15 21.77 -5.32
C LEU A 429 -5.10 22.87 -5.14
N GLU A 430 -4.26 22.80 -4.10
CA GLU A 430 -3.16 23.74 -3.85
C GLU A 430 -2.16 23.76 -5.01
N LYS A 431 -1.74 22.58 -5.49
CA LYS A 431 -0.87 22.48 -6.67
C LYS A 431 -1.55 22.96 -7.94
N MET A 432 -2.87 22.82 -8.08
CA MET A 432 -3.63 23.33 -9.21
C MET A 432 -3.75 24.87 -9.22
N ILE A 433 -3.76 25.53 -8.06
CA ILE A 433 -3.82 27.00 -7.99
C ILE A 433 -2.45 27.68 -7.79
N GLY A 434 -1.45 26.95 -7.32
CA GLY A 434 -0.07 27.43 -7.16
C GLY A 434 0.12 28.25 -5.89
N VAL A 435 -0.83 28.18 -4.95
CA VAL A 435 -0.79 28.84 -3.65
C VAL A 435 -1.28 27.88 -2.57
N ASN A 436 -0.73 28.01 -1.35
CA ASN A 436 -1.22 27.26 -0.20
C ASN A 436 -2.53 27.87 0.29
N MET A 437 -3.49 27.02 0.65
CA MET A 437 -4.82 27.44 1.13
C MET A 437 -4.83 27.82 2.62
N GLU A 438 -3.68 27.75 3.30
CA GLU A 438 -3.49 28.13 4.71
C GLU A 438 -2.99 29.57 4.93
N ALA A 439 -3.11 30.44 3.91
CA ALA A 439 -2.74 31.85 4.00
C ALA A 439 -3.92 32.76 4.40
#